data_AF-A0A427B2H3-F1
#
_entry.id   AF-A0A427B2H3-F1
#
_cell.length_a   1.000
_cell.length_b   1.000
_cell.length_c   1.000
_cell.angle_alpha   90.00
_cell.angle_beta   90.00
_cell.angle_gamma   90.00
#
_symmetry.space_group_name_H-M   'P 1'
#
loop_
_entity.id
_entity.type
_entity.pdbx_description
1 polymer ?
#
loop_
_entity_poly.entity_id
_entity_poly.type
_entity_poly.pdbx_seq_one_letter_code
_entity_poly.pdbx_strand_id
1 'polypeptide(L)'
;MARSRKFWLHLLLLICWAYIGEADYMKYKDPKQPINVRIKDLMARMTLAEKIGQMTQIEREVASAQVMKNYLIGSVLSGGGSVPHLQASAADWVNMVNEFQKGSLSTRLGIPMIYGIDAVHGHNNVYKATIFPHNIGLGATRHVDPELVKRIGAGTALEVRATGIPYVFAPCIAVCRDPRWGRCYESYSEDHNIVQQMTEIIPGLQGDVPTKYRKGVPYVSGK
;
A
#
# COMPACT_ATOMS: atom_id res chain seq x y z
N MET A 1 39.21 -24.17 48.87
CA MET A 1 37.87 -23.77 48.34
C MET A 1 37.88 -22.58 47.37
N ALA A 2 38.71 -21.55 47.53
CA ALA A 2 38.68 -20.36 46.67
C ALA A 2 39.06 -20.58 45.17
N ARG A 3 39.89 -21.59 44.87
CA ARG A 3 40.37 -21.89 43.50
C ARG A 3 39.29 -22.54 42.62
N SER A 4 38.41 -23.33 43.23
CA SER A 4 37.26 -23.96 42.56
C SER A 4 36.19 -22.94 42.18
N ARG A 5 35.88 -21.97 43.05
CA ARG A 5 34.91 -20.89 42.75
C ARG A 5 35.30 -20.05 41.52
N LYS A 6 36.58 -19.74 41.34
CA LYS A 6 37.06 -18.99 40.16
C LYS A 6 36.88 -19.79 38.86
N PHE A 7 37.12 -21.10 38.88
CA PHE A 7 36.92 -21.97 37.73
C PHE A 7 35.45 -22.02 37.27
N TRP A 8 34.52 -22.16 38.22
CA TRP A 8 33.08 -22.15 37.92
C TRP A 8 32.57 -20.79 37.44
N LEU A 9 33.11 -19.68 37.97
CA LEU A 9 32.80 -18.33 37.48
C LEU A 9 33.31 -18.09 36.04
N HIS A 10 34.51 -18.57 35.70
CA HIS A 10 35.05 -18.48 34.34
C HIS A 10 34.28 -19.38 33.36
N LEU A 11 33.85 -20.57 33.79
CA LEU A 11 33.03 -21.47 32.99
C LEU A 11 31.62 -20.88 32.75
N LEU A 12 31.00 -20.26 33.76
CA LEU A 12 29.73 -19.52 33.62
C LEU A 12 29.86 -18.32 32.67
N LEU A 13 30.95 -17.55 32.75
CA LEU A 13 31.21 -16.44 31.82
C LEU A 13 31.43 -16.91 30.37
N LEU A 14 32.11 -18.05 30.16
CA LEU A 14 32.29 -18.67 28.85
C LEU A 14 30.96 -19.20 28.27
N ILE A 15 30.09 -19.78 29.11
CA ILE A 15 28.76 -20.23 28.72
C ILE A 15 27.86 -19.02 28.39
N CYS A 16 27.97 -17.92 29.13
CA CYS A 16 27.25 -16.68 28.83
C CYS A 16 27.73 -16.03 27.52
N TRP A 17 29.01 -16.13 27.16
CA TRP A 17 29.52 -15.68 25.86
C TRP A 17 29.10 -16.59 24.70
N ALA A 18 29.00 -17.90 24.92
CA ALA A 18 28.47 -18.83 23.93
C ALA A 18 26.96 -18.67 23.69
N TYR A 19 26.24 -17.99 24.60
CA TYR A 19 24.80 -17.74 24.52
C TYR A 19 24.42 -16.31 24.09
N ILE A 20 25.38 -15.47 23.70
CA ILE A 20 25.07 -14.28 22.90
C ILE A 20 24.81 -14.80 21.49
N GLY A 21 23.62 -15.38 21.28
CA GLY A 21 23.12 -15.62 19.94
C GLY A 21 23.12 -14.30 19.21
N GLU A 22 23.97 -14.15 18.20
CA GLU A 22 23.87 -13.04 17.25
C GLU A 22 22.44 -13.05 16.72
N ALA A 23 21.66 -12.03 17.09
CA ALA A 23 20.38 -11.82 16.46
C ALA A 23 20.65 -11.65 14.96
N ASP A 24 20.24 -12.64 14.16
CA ASP A 24 20.52 -12.70 12.73
C ASP A 24 20.09 -11.37 12.08
N TYR A 25 21.06 -10.66 11.50
CA TYR A 25 20.81 -9.35 10.90
C TYR A 25 19.91 -9.49 9.67
N MET A 26 18.66 -9.02 9.82
CA MET A 26 17.62 -9.12 8.79
C MET A 26 17.73 -7.96 7.80
N LYS A 27 18.42 -8.18 6.67
CA LYS A 27 18.59 -7.16 5.61
C LYS A 27 17.26 -6.56 5.14
N TYR A 28 16.18 -7.33 5.08
CA TYR A 28 14.87 -6.81 4.67
C TYR A 28 14.32 -5.70 5.57
N LYS A 29 14.74 -5.66 6.84
CA LYS A 29 14.36 -4.62 7.81
C LYS A 29 15.25 -3.38 7.75
N ASP A 30 16.41 -3.44 7.10
CA ASP A 30 17.30 -2.28 6.98
C ASP A 30 16.87 -1.37 5.81
N PRO A 31 16.36 -0.15 6.08
CA PRO A 31 15.93 0.77 5.02
C PRO A 31 17.08 1.31 4.17
N LYS A 32 18.34 1.16 4.60
CA LYS A 32 19.53 1.58 3.83
C LYS A 32 19.90 0.56 2.74
N GLN A 33 19.39 -0.67 2.82
CA GLN A 33 19.66 -1.69 1.82
C GLN A 33 18.87 -1.42 0.53
N PRO A 34 19.44 -1.70 -0.66
CA PRO A 34 18.71 -1.59 -1.91
C PRO A 34 17.44 -2.45 -1.89
N ILE A 35 16.36 -1.97 -2.50
CA ILE A 35 15.05 -2.64 -2.43
C ILE A 35 15.09 -4.11 -2.90
N ASN A 36 15.83 -4.41 -3.97
CA ASN A 36 15.97 -5.78 -4.46
C ASN A 36 16.74 -6.70 -3.49
N VAL A 37 17.66 -6.16 -2.69
CA VAL A 37 18.35 -6.90 -1.62
C VAL A 37 17.35 -7.23 -0.51
N ARG A 38 16.53 -6.25 -0.12
CA ARG A 38 15.47 -6.43 0.88
C ARG A 38 14.44 -7.46 0.45
N ILE A 39 13.98 -7.40 -0.81
CA ILE A 39 13.02 -8.36 -1.40
C ILE A 39 13.62 -9.77 -1.41
N LYS A 40 14.86 -9.93 -1.89
CA LYS A 40 15.51 -11.25 -1.96
C LYS A 40 15.70 -11.88 -0.59
N ASP A 41 16.15 -11.10 0.40
CA ASP A 41 16.31 -11.55 1.79
C ASP A 41 14.95 -11.94 2.40
N LEU A 42 13.90 -11.13 2.20
CA LEU A 42 12.56 -11.45 2.70
C LEU A 42 12.01 -12.73 2.07
N MET A 43 12.04 -12.84 0.74
CA MET A 43 11.49 -13.99 0.00
C MET A 43 12.16 -15.32 0.35
N ALA A 44 13.46 -15.29 0.68
CA ALA A 44 14.21 -16.45 1.13
C ALA A 44 13.79 -16.92 2.54
N ARG A 45 13.29 -15.99 3.38
CA ARG A 45 12.82 -16.28 4.74
C ARG A 45 11.35 -16.71 4.79
N MET A 46 10.58 -16.49 3.72
CA MET A 46 9.15 -16.79 3.68
C MET A 46 8.86 -18.28 3.44
N THR A 47 7.96 -18.82 4.26
CA THR A 47 7.24 -20.07 4.03
C THR A 47 6.30 -19.95 2.83
N LEU A 48 5.79 -21.08 2.34
CA LEU A 48 4.77 -21.08 1.30
C LEU A 48 3.48 -20.37 1.76
N ALA A 49 3.07 -20.56 3.01
CA ALA A 49 1.87 -19.91 3.57
C ALA A 49 2.02 -18.38 3.59
N GLU A 50 3.19 -17.86 3.99
CA GLU A 50 3.45 -16.41 3.94
C GLU A 50 3.41 -15.87 2.51
N LYS A 51 3.89 -16.64 1.52
CA LYS A 51 3.84 -16.23 0.10
C LYS A 51 2.41 -16.19 -0.42
N ILE A 52 1.59 -17.21 -0.11
CA ILE A 52 0.17 -17.25 -0.46
C ILE A 52 -0.58 -16.11 0.23
N GLY A 53 -0.33 -15.88 1.52
CA GLY A 53 -0.91 -14.79 2.28
C GLY A 53 -0.64 -13.43 1.63
N GLN A 54 0.60 -13.18 1.20
CA GLN A 54 0.96 -11.94 0.48
C GLN A 54 0.22 -11.76 -0.85
N MET A 55 -0.18 -12.85 -1.52
CA MET A 55 -0.97 -12.81 -2.76
C MET A 55 -2.48 -12.70 -2.52
N THR A 56 -2.91 -12.68 -1.25
CA THR A 56 -4.33 -12.66 -0.88
C THR A 56 -4.73 -11.25 -0.46
N GLN A 57 -5.70 -10.68 -1.18
CA GLN A 57 -6.41 -9.47 -0.80
C GLN A 57 -7.81 -9.85 -0.31
N ILE A 58 -8.21 -9.35 0.86
CA ILE A 58 -9.54 -9.59 1.44
C ILE A 58 -10.33 -8.29 1.62
N GLU A 59 -11.65 -8.40 1.69
CA GLU A 59 -12.53 -7.28 2.02
C GLU A 59 -12.48 -7.01 3.54
N ARG A 60 -12.56 -5.73 3.95
CA ARG A 60 -12.47 -5.32 5.36
C ARG A 60 -13.55 -5.91 6.29
N GLU A 61 -14.69 -6.33 5.77
CA GLU A 61 -15.80 -6.96 6.50
C GLU A 61 -15.42 -8.32 7.09
N VAL A 62 -14.51 -9.02 6.43
CA VAL A 62 -13.96 -10.29 6.90
C VAL A 62 -12.59 -10.14 7.55
N ALA A 63 -12.07 -8.91 7.64
CA ALA A 63 -10.78 -8.61 8.23
C ALA A 63 -10.89 -8.35 9.75
N SER A 64 -9.85 -8.72 10.47
CA SER A 64 -9.58 -8.38 11.86
C SER A 64 -8.10 -8.58 12.13
N ALA A 65 -7.53 -7.98 13.18
CA ALA A 65 -6.13 -8.21 13.55
C ALA A 65 -5.79 -9.71 13.67
N GLN A 66 -6.74 -10.52 14.15
CA GLN A 66 -6.56 -11.97 14.28
C GLN A 66 -6.54 -12.68 12.92
N VAL A 67 -7.42 -12.32 11.99
CA VAL A 67 -7.44 -12.86 10.62
C VAL A 67 -6.14 -12.50 9.90
N MET A 68 -5.72 -11.24 9.98
CA MET A 68 -4.46 -10.77 9.39
C MET A 68 -3.27 -11.58 9.89
N LYS A 69 -3.21 -11.83 11.21
CA LYS A 69 -2.13 -12.61 11.84
C LYS A 69 -2.16 -14.08 11.44
N ASN A 70 -3.33 -14.72 11.49
CA ASN A 70 -3.46 -16.16 11.30
C ASN A 70 -3.23 -16.58 9.84
N TYR A 71 -3.69 -15.76 8.90
CA TYR A 71 -3.65 -16.07 7.48
C TYR A 71 -2.59 -15.28 6.71
N LEU A 72 -1.81 -14.44 7.41
CA LEU A 72 -0.62 -13.77 6.86
C LEU A 72 -0.95 -12.88 5.65
N ILE A 73 -2.15 -12.29 5.68
CA ILE A 73 -2.79 -11.56 4.58
C ILE A 73 -1.93 -10.38 4.13
N GLY A 74 -1.72 -10.25 2.82
CA GLY A 74 -0.91 -9.19 2.22
C GLY A 74 -1.65 -7.90 1.95
N SER A 75 -2.97 -7.96 1.75
CA SER A 75 -3.75 -6.78 1.41
C SER A 75 -5.18 -6.84 1.94
N VAL A 76 -5.73 -5.66 2.26
CA VAL A 76 -7.15 -5.45 2.56
C VAL A 76 -7.69 -4.40 1.59
N LEU A 77 -8.98 -4.46 1.26
CA LEU A 77 -9.66 -3.36 0.58
C LEU A 77 -10.98 -2.97 1.26
N SER A 78 -11.43 -1.77 0.94
CA SER A 78 -12.85 -1.39 1.04
C SER A 78 -13.47 -1.42 -0.36
N GLY A 79 -14.50 -2.27 -0.54
CA GLY A 79 -15.36 -2.18 -1.72
C GLY A 79 -16.22 -0.90 -1.71
N GLY A 80 -16.95 -0.63 -2.80
CA GLY A 80 -17.87 0.51 -2.89
C GLY A 80 -18.91 0.48 -1.76
N GLY A 81 -18.94 1.53 -0.93
CA GLY A 81 -19.82 1.63 0.24
C GLY A 81 -19.35 0.88 1.49
N SER A 82 -18.25 0.13 1.42
CA SER A 82 -17.67 -0.57 2.58
C SER A 82 -16.87 0.41 3.44
N VAL A 83 -17.56 1.01 4.40
CA VAL A 83 -17.05 2.05 5.29
C VAL A 83 -17.07 1.56 6.76
N PRO A 84 -16.24 2.12 7.66
CA PRO A 84 -16.25 1.74 9.08
C PRO A 84 -17.62 1.89 9.73
N HIS A 85 -18.30 3.00 9.44
CA HIS A 85 -19.69 3.30 9.77
C HIS A 85 -20.16 4.52 8.96
N LEU A 86 -21.47 4.80 9.01
CA LEU A 86 -22.03 5.99 8.36
C LEU A 86 -21.35 7.26 8.89
N GLN A 87 -20.98 8.15 7.96
CA GLN A 87 -20.33 9.43 8.24
C GLN A 87 -19.03 9.32 9.06
N ALA A 88 -18.31 8.20 8.94
CA ALA A 88 -17.01 8.00 9.58
C ALA A 88 -16.03 9.15 9.27
N SER A 89 -15.38 9.65 10.31
CA SER A 89 -14.33 10.66 10.20
C SER A 89 -13.04 10.04 9.65
N ALA A 90 -12.11 10.89 9.19
CA ALA A 90 -10.78 10.41 8.78
C ALA A 90 -10.06 9.63 9.90
N ALA A 91 -10.25 10.03 11.16
CA ALA A 91 -9.68 9.33 12.31
C ALA A 91 -10.26 7.91 12.49
N ASP A 92 -11.55 7.73 12.24
CA ASP A 92 -12.20 6.41 12.32
C ASP A 92 -11.63 5.44 11.27
N TRP A 93 -11.41 5.93 10.05
CA TRP A 93 -10.71 5.18 9.02
C TRP A 93 -9.27 4.82 9.42
N VAL A 94 -8.49 5.78 9.91
CA VAL A 94 -7.12 5.55 10.38
C VAL A 94 -7.10 4.50 11.49
N ASN A 95 -8.03 4.57 12.44
CA ASN A 95 -8.13 3.62 13.54
C ASN A 95 -8.40 2.19 13.03
N MET A 96 -9.34 2.03 12.09
CA MET A 96 -9.63 0.75 11.45
C MET A 96 -8.41 0.20 10.70
N VAL A 97 -7.79 1.00 9.83
CA VAL A 97 -6.59 0.60 9.06
C VAL A 97 -5.45 0.18 10.00
N ASN A 98 -5.23 0.93 11.08
CA ASN A 98 -4.22 0.61 12.08
C ASN A 98 -4.50 -0.69 12.84
N GLU A 99 -5.76 -1.04 13.08
CA GLU A 99 -6.13 -2.30 13.73
C GLU A 99 -5.71 -3.51 12.88
N PHE A 100 -6.04 -3.51 11.58
CA PHE A 100 -5.58 -4.54 10.64
C PHE A 100 -4.05 -4.55 10.48
N GLN A 101 -3.43 -3.37 10.44
CA GLN A 101 -1.97 -3.24 10.35
C GLN A 101 -1.26 -3.86 11.56
N LYS A 102 -1.78 -3.66 12.78
CA LYS A 102 -1.25 -4.29 14.01
C LYS A 102 -1.26 -5.81 13.91
N GLY A 103 -2.32 -6.40 13.37
CA GLY A 103 -2.40 -7.83 13.10
C GLY A 103 -1.26 -8.31 12.19
N SER A 104 -1.10 -7.65 11.05
CA SER A 104 -0.06 -7.96 10.04
C SER A 104 1.36 -7.84 10.61
N LEU A 105 1.63 -6.77 11.35
CA LEU A 105 2.93 -6.50 11.96
C LEU A 105 3.27 -7.44 13.13
N SER A 106 2.27 -8.10 13.73
CA SER A 106 2.47 -9.08 14.82
C SER A 106 2.87 -10.48 14.33
N THR A 107 2.93 -10.70 13.01
CA THR A 107 3.37 -11.96 12.40
C THR A 107 4.88 -12.16 12.56
N ARG A 108 5.35 -13.39 12.32
CA ARG A 108 6.77 -13.77 12.44
C ARG A 108 7.72 -12.85 11.68
N LEU A 109 7.37 -12.46 10.45
CA LEU A 109 8.18 -11.57 9.61
C LEU A 109 7.74 -10.10 9.70
N GLY A 110 6.58 -9.81 10.30
CA GLY A 110 6.06 -8.45 10.45
C GLY A 110 5.91 -7.70 9.13
N ILE A 111 5.46 -8.39 8.07
CA ILE A 111 5.26 -7.77 6.75
C ILE A 111 4.01 -6.87 6.84
N PRO A 112 4.11 -5.56 6.51
CA PRO A 112 2.95 -4.67 6.52
C PRO A 112 1.95 -5.08 5.42
N MET A 113 0.65 -4.98 5.69
CA MET A 113 -0.35 -5.09 4.62
C MET A 113 -0.44 -3.79 3.84
N ILE A 114 -0.95 -3.86 2.61
CA ILE A 114 -1.35 -2.69 1.82
C ILE A 114 -2.87 -2.59 1.76
N TYR A 115 -3.43 -1.44 2.13
CA TYR A 115 -4.88 -1.21 2.09
C TYR A 115 -5.26 -0.49 0.79
N GLY A 116 -6.19 -1.05 0.02
CA GLY A 116 -6.68 -0.51 -1.25
C GLY A 116 -8.09 0.09 -1.17
N ILE A 117 -8.37 1.10 -1.98
CA ILE A 117 -9.73 1.64 -2.14
C ILE A 117 -9.94 2.25 -3.53
N ASP A 118 -11.18 2.23 -4.01
CA ASP A 118 -11.62 2.95 -5.20
C ASP A 118 -11.74 4.46 -4.94
N ALA A 119 -10.62 5.19 -4.99
CA ALA A 119 -10.62 6.66 -5.00
C ALA A 119 -10.55 7.21 -6.44
N VAL A 120 -11.60 6.95 -7.23
CA VAL A 120 -11.63 7.12 -8.69
C VAL A 120 -12.05 8.51 -9.18
N HIS A 121 -12.57 9.37 -8.30
CA HIS A 121 -12.91 10.76 -8.60
C HIS A 121 -12.83 11.62 -7.31
N GLY A 122 -11.71 11.49 -6.61
CA GLY A 122 -11.56 11.87 -5.21
C GLY A 122 -11.76 10.66 -4.29
N HIS A 123 -11.62 10.88 -2.98
CA HIS A 123 -11.76 9.82 -1.95
C HIS A 123 -13.24 9.49 -1.67
N ASN A 124 -13.93 9.06 -2.71
CA ASN A 124 -15.39 9.11 -2.87
C ASN A 124 -16.21 8.23 -1.93
N ASN A 125 -15.61 7.24 -1.27
CA ASN A 125 -16.28 6.47 -0.21
C ASN A 125 -16.33 7.24 1.13
N VAL A 126 -15.51 8.28 1.30
CA VAL A 126 -15.33 8.96 2.59
C VAL A 126 -16.23 10.19 2.69
N TYR A 127 -16.95 10.27 3.81
CA TYR A 127 -17.82 11.38 4.09
C TYR A 127 -17.05 12.70 4.11
N LYS A 128 -17.57 13.71 3.38
CA LYS A 128 -16.96 15.05 3.19
C LYS A 128 -15.64 15.09 2.43
N ALA A 129 -15.20 13.99 1.82
CA ALA A 129 -14.10 14.06 0.85
C ALA A 129 -14.49 14.93 -0.35
N THR A 130 -13.49 15.55 -0.98
CA THR A 130 -13.70 16.29 -2.23
C THR A 130 -14.10 15.32 -3.32
N ILE A 131 -15.20 15.61 -4.01
CA ILE A 131 -15.66 14.84 -5.17
C ILE A 131 -15.35 15.61 -6.44
N PHE A 132 -14.45 15.06 -7.25
CA PHE A 132 -14.11 15.61 -8.56
C PHE A 132 -15.08 15.11 -9.64
N PRO A 133 -15.15 15.78 -10.82
CA PRO A 133 -15.85 15.25 -11.97
C PRO A 133 -15.32 13.85 -12.34
N HIS A 134 -16.21 12.96 -12.77
CA HIS A 134 -15.80 11.67 -13.33
C HIS A 134 -15.01 11.84 -14.63
N ASN A 135 -14.28 10.78 -15.00
CA ASN A 135 -13.27 10.78 -16.05
C ASN A 135 -13.78 11.27 -17.41
N ILE A 136 -15.01 10.97 -17.82
CA ILE A 136 -15.57 11.49 -19.08
C ILE A 136 -15.60 13.04 -19.11
N GLY A 137 -15.91 13.66 -17.97
CA GLY A 137 -15.89 15.11 -17.79
C GLY A 137 -14.48 15.67 -17.76
N LEU A 138 -13.54 14.98 -17.10
CA LEU A 138 -12.11 15.35 -17.13
C LEU A 138 -11.53 15.21 -18.56
N GLY A 139 -11.97 14.20 -19.30
CA GLY A 139 -11.67 14.05 -20.71
C GLY A 139 -12.05 15.31 -21.48
N ALA A 140 -13.25 15.83 -21.24
CA ALA A 140 -13.81 17.04 -21.87
C ALA A 140 -12.98 18.31 -21.63
N THR A 141 -12.14 18.38 -20.60
CA THR A 141 -11.30 19.57 -20.36
C THR A 141 -10.12 19.66 -21.32
N ARG A 142 -9.70 18.54 -21.93
CA ARG A 142 -8.60 18.46 -22.92
C ARG A 142 -7.35 19.21 -22.44
N HIS A 143 -6.56 19.73 -23.39
CA HIS A 143 -5.35 20.53 -23.19
C HIS A 143 -5.59 21.95 -22.62
N VAL A 144 -6.82 22.32 -22.25
CA VAL A 144 -7.08 23.67 -21.71
C VAL A 144 -6.30 23.90 -20.41
N ASP A 145 -6.06 22.83 -19.64
CA ASP A 145 -5.17 22.81 -18.49
C ASP A 145 -4.45 21.45 -18.44
N PRO A 146 -3.23 21.35 -19.02
CA PRO A 146 -2.52 20.07 -19.15
C PRO A 146 -2.17 19.43 -17.80
N GLU A 147 -2.12 20.24 -16.73
CA GLU A 147 -1.75 19.79 -15.39
C GLU A 147 -2.98 19.52 -14.51
N LEU A 148 -4.20 19.78 -14.97
CA LEU A 148 -5.41 19.67 -14.16
C LEU A 148 -5.54 18.28 -13.53
N VAL A 149 -5.46 17.24 -14.36
CA VAL A 149 -5.69 15.86 -13.90
C VAL A 149 -4.55 15.39 -12.98
N LYS A 150 -3.31 15.85 -13.21
CA LYS A 150 -2.20 15.64 -12.29
C LYS A 150 -2.46 16.25 -10.91
N ARG A 151 -2.94 17.50 -10.87
CA ARG A 151 -3.30 18.17 -9.60
C ARG A 151 -4.49 17.50 -8.90
N ILE A 152 -5.46 16.99 -9.65
CA ILE A 152 -6.57 16.17 -9.12
C ILE A 152 -6.01 14.88 -8.48
N GLY A 153 -5.07 14.21 -9.15
CA GLY A 153 -4.37 13.04 -8.62
C GLY A 153 -3.66 13.37 -7.29
N ALA A 154 -2.94 14.50 -7.23
CA ALA A 154 -2.25 14.93 -6.02
C ALA A 154 -3.20 15.26 -4.87
N GLY A 155 -4.31 15.97 -5.14
CA GLY A 155 -5.34 16.24 -4.15
C GLY A 155 -6.00 14.96 -3.63
N THR A 156 -6.32 14.03 -4.55
CA THR A 156 -6.87 12.72 -4.20
C THR A 156 -5.90 11.92 -3.32
N ALA A 157 -4.61 11.89 -3.67
CA ALA A 157 -3.60 11.18 -2.88
C ALA A 157 -3.50 11.70 -1.45
N LEU A 158 -3.55 13.02 -1.25
CA LEU A 158 -3.54 13.64 0.07
C LEU A 158 -4.76 13.24 0.90
N GLU A 159 -5.96 13.30 0.33
CA GLU A 159 -7.20 12.92 1.03
C GLU A 159 -7.25 11.42 1.36
N VAL A 160 -6.80 10.57 0.45
CA VAL A 160 -6.69 9.12 0.70
C VAL A 160 -5.72 8.85 1.84
N ARG A 161 -4.55 9.49 1.83
CA ARG A 161 -3.56 9.36 2.91
C ARG A 161 -4.04 9.91 4.24
N ALA A 162 -4.91 10.93 4.25
CA ALA A 162 -5.54 11.44 5.47
C ALA A 162 -6.37 10.38 6.22
N THR A 163 -6.79 9.31 5.53
CA THR A 163 -7.52 8.18 6.10
C THR A 163 -6.64 6.95 6.40
N GLY A 164 -5.32 7.08 6.23
CA GLY A 164 -4.35 6.01 6.47
C GLY A 164 -4.20 5.01 5.32
N ILE A 165 -4.96 5.17 4.23
CA ILE A 165 -4.97 4.24 3.10
C ILE A 165 -3.78 4.54 2.15
N PRO A 166 -2.96 3.54 1.77
CA PRO A 166 -1.79 3.75 0.93
C PRO A 166 -1.99 3.50 -0.58
N TYR A 167 -3.10 2.88 -1.00
CA TYR A 167 -3.27 2.38 -2.35
C TYR A 167 -4.65 2.73 -2.93
N VAL A 168 -4.64 3.24 -4.15
CA VAL A 168 -5.82 3.67 -4.89
C VAL A 168 -5.99 2.83 -6.15
N PHE A 169 -7.20 2.34 -6.41
CA PHE A 169 -7.57 1.62 -7.64
C PHE A 169 -7.93 2.60 -8.78
N ALA A 170 -6.99 3.46 -9.15
CA ALA A 170 -7.17 4.45 -10.21
C ALA A 170 -5.83 4.68 -10.94
N PRO A 171 -5.85 5.17 -12.18
CA PRO A 171 -7.03 5.52 -13.00
C PRO A 171 -7.66 4.34 -13.77
N CYS A 172 -8.95 4.45 -14.07
CA CYS A 172 -9.56 3.67 -15.14
C CYS A 172 -9.14 4.25 -16.50
N ILE A 173 -8.26 3.55 -17.21
CA ILE A 173 -7.77 3.93 -18.55
C ILE A 173 -8.48 3.15 -19.67
N ALA A 174 -9.72 2.73 -19.42
CA ALA A 174 -10.55 2.15 -20.46
C ALA A 174 -10.72 3.16 -21.61
N VAL A 175 -10.85 2.62 -22.82
CA VAL A 175 -11.28 3.38 -24.00
C VAL A 175 -12.71 2.92 -24.29
N CYS A 176 -13.70 3.62 -23.74
CA CYS A 176 -15.10 3.28 -23.95
C CYS A 176 -15.48 3.48 -25.42
N ARG A 177 -15.77 2.40 -26.15
CA ARG A 177 -16.16 2.43 -27.58
C ARG A 177 -17.66 2.24 -27.79
N ASP A 178 -18.39 1.96 -26.72
CA ASP A 178 -19.84 1.77 -26.74
C ASP A 178 -20.46 2.38 -25.48
N PRO A 179 -21.20 3.50 -25.60
CA PRO A 179 -21.73 4.22 -24.45
C PRO A 179 -22.85 3.47 -23.72
N ARG A 180 -23.33 2.33 -24.25
CA ARG A 180 -24.25 1.43 -23.53
C ARG A 180 -23.56 0.75 -22.33
N TRP A 181 -22.23 0.75 -22.29
CA TRP A 181 -21.49 0.23 -21.14
C TRP A 181 -21.70 1.10 -19.90
N GLY A 182 -22.21 0.52 -18.82
CA GLY A 182 -22.54 1.24 -17.58
C GLY A 182 -21.36 1.94 -16.88
N ARG A 183 -20.11 1.68 -17.29
CA ARG A 183 -18.91 2.36 -16.78
C ARG A 183 -18.30 3.36 -17.76
N CYS A 184 -19.01 3.73 -18.83
CA CYS A 184 -18.48 4.64 -19.84
C CYS A 184 -18.08 6.00 -19.26
N TYR A 185 -18.70 6.44 -18.16
CA TYR A 185 -18.32 7.66 -17.44
C TYR A 185 -16.93 7.58 -16.76
N GLU A 186 -16.41 6.38 -16.51
CA GLU A 186 -15.06 6.14 -15.97
C GLU A 186 -13.98 6.12 -17.05
N SER A 187 -14.37 6.12 -18.33
CA SER A 187 -13.47 6.31 -19.45
C SER A 187 -13.28 7.80 -19.72
N TYR A 188 -12.05 8.26 -19.93
CA TYR A 188 -11.80 9.66 -20.28
C TYR A 188 -12.32 10.01 -21.68
N SER A 189 -12.24 9.07 -22.63
CA SER A 189 -12.70 9.28 -24.00
C SER A 189 -12.85 7.96 -24.76
N GLU A 190 -13.56 7.99 -25.89
CA GLU A 190 -13.48 6.94 -26.90
C GLU A 190 -12.19 7.01 -27.74
N ASP A 191 -11.50 8.16 -27.73
CA ASP A 191 -10.20 8.36 -28.39
C ASP A 191 -9.05 8.03 -27.44
N HIS A 192 -8.22 7.06 -27.82
CA HIS A 192 -7.09 6.61 -27.01
C HIS A 192 -6.03 7.71 -26.79
N ASN A 193 -5.91 8.69 -27.70
CA ASN A 193 -4.93 9.77 -27.53
C ASN A 193 -5.28 10.65 -26.32
N ILE A 194 -6.57 10.91 -26.11
CA ILE A 194 -7.04 11.63 -24.92
C ILE A 194 -6.80 10.79 -23.67
N VAL A 195 -7.13 9.49 -23.71
CA VAL A 195 -6.87 8.60 -22.55
C VAL A 195 -5.38 8.56 -22.19
N GLN A 196 -4.48 8.51 -23.18
CA GLN A 196 -3.03 8.56 -22.94
C GLN A 196 -2.60 9.86 -22.24
N GLN A 197 -3.12 11.01 -22.66
CA GLN A 197 -2.79 12.30 -22.04
C GLN A 197 -3.29 12.38 -20.59
N MET A 198 -4.42 11.75 -20.28
CA MET A 198 -5.00 11.74 -18.93
C MET A 198 -4.23 10.83 -17.95
N THR A 199 -3.22 10.08 -18.42
CA THR A 199 -2.36 9.27 -17.55
C THR A 199 -1.48 10.11 -16.61
N GLU A 200 -1.42 11.44 -16.78
CA GLU A 200 -0.79 12.39 -15.85
C GLU A 200 -1.40 12.35 -14.43
N ILE A 201 -2.58 11.76 -14.26
CA ILE A 201 -3.10 11.46 -12.92
C ILE A 201 -2.20 10.50 -12.12
N ILE A 202 -1.46 9.60 -12.79
CA ILE A 202 -0.59 8.60 -12.15
C ILE A 202 0.56 9.28 -11.38
N PRO A 203 1.40 10.15 -12.00
CA PRO A 203 2.39 10.92 -11.25
C PRO A 203 1.76 11.92 -10.28
N GLY A 204 0.50 12.35 -10.49
CA GLY A 204 -0.27 13.07 -9.47
C GLY A 204 -0.49 12.24 -8.20
N LEU A 205 -0.92 10.97 -8.36
CA LEU A 205 -1.18 10.05 -7.26
C LEU A 205 0.09 9.52 -6.58
N GLN A 206 1.15 9.27 -7.36
CA GLN A 206 2.36 8.58 -6.91
C GLN A 206 3.56 9.49 -6.67
N GLY A 207 3.51 10.73 -7.15
CA GLY A 207 4.67 11.61 -7.29
C GLY A 207 5.43 11.35 -8.60
N ASP A 208 6.22 12.35 -9.02
CA ASP A 208 7.03 12.24 -10.23
C ASP A 208 8.13 11.18 -10.10
N VAL A 209 8.35 10.44 -11.19
CA VAL A 209 9.46 9.51 -11.30
C VAL A 209 10.79 10.26 -11.51
N PRO A 210 11.94 9.74 -11.05
CA PRO A 210 13.24 10.36 -11.25
C PRO A 210 13.61 10.41 -12.74
N THR A 211 14.41 11.40 -13.12
CA THR A 211 14.83 11.62 -14.51
C THR A 211 15.51 10.43 -15.19
N LYS A 212 16.13 9.52 -14.42
CA LYS A 212 16.80 8.30 -14.92
C LYS A 212 15.99 7.02 -14.69
N TYR A 213 14.68 7.14 -14.55
CA TYR A 213 13.81 5.99 -14.28
C TYR A 213 13.70 5.04 -15.48
N ARG A 214 13.72 3.73 -15.21
CA ARG A 214 13.60 2.69 -16.23
C ARG A 214 12.14 2.38 -16.49
N LYS A 215 11.67 2.60 -17.72
CA LYS A 215 10.32 2.23 -18.16
C LYS A 215 10.04 0.75 -17.85
N GLY A 216 8.88 0.48 -17.25
CA GLY A 216 8.42 -0.87 -16.92
C GLY A 216 8.90 -1.44 -15.58
N VAL A 217 9.66 -0.69 -14.77
CA VAL A 217 10.09 -1.12 -13.43
C VAL A 217 9.34 -0.31 -12.38
N PRO A 218 8.49 -0.87 -11.49
CA PRO A 218 7.71 -0.09 -10.53
C PRO A 218 8.52 1.00 -9.81
N TYR A 219 8.03 2.23 -9.79
CA TYR A 219 8.63 3.29 -9.00
C TYR A 219 8.22 3.12 -7.55
N VAL A 220 9.18 2.74 -6.70
CA VAL A 220 8.96 2.55 -5.26
C VAL A 220 9.96 3.43 -4.53
N SER A 221 9.79 4.75 -4.61
CA SER A 221 10.43 5.66 -3.66
C SER A 221 9.39 6.06 -2.62
N GLY A 222 9.63 5.70 -1.36
CA GLY A 222 8.98 6.40 -0.27
C GLY A 222 9.58 7.81 -0.22
N LYS A 223 8.74 8.82 -0.46
CA LYS A 223 8.93 10.10 0.20
C LYS A 223 7.81 10.25 1.21
#